data_AF-A0A961DQG3-F1
#
_entry.id   AF-A0A961DQG3-F1
#
_cell.length_a   1.000
_cell.length_b   1.000
_cell.length_c   1.000
_cell.angle_alpha   90.00
_cell.angle_beta   90.00
_cell.angle_gamma   90.00
#
_symmetry.space_group_name_H-M   'P 1'
#
loop_
_entity.id
_entity.type
_entity.pdbx_description
1 polymer ?
#
loop_
_entity_poly.entity_id
_entity_poly.type
_entity_poly.pdbx_seq_one_letter_code
_entity_poly.pdbx_strand_id
1 'polypeptide(L)'
;MSPSVSPAVAAGPGEVAERAAEAVRSLNHLTLVPPATATVGWEDVGDLYRVLTEVRTLVDRLPQTLGQMAGHLGRSAETYQSDSGTDLDPEAVVVKAAAALEAACCFIADAARHLGVAQGAISHLYEPDPADRVR
;
A
#
# COMPACT_ATOMS: atom_id res chain seq x y z
N MET A 1 -13.50 41.67 -7.18
CA MET A 1 -13.57 40.60 -6.18
C MET A 1 -13.05 39.33 -6.82
N SER A 2 -11.78 39.01 -6.60
CA SER A 2 -11.21 37.71 -7.00
C SER A 2 -11.43 36.74 -5.84
N PRO A 3 -11.90 35.52 -6.07
CA PRO A 3 -12.05 34.54 -5.01
C PRO A 3 -10.66 34.13 -4.51
N SER A 4 -10.40 34.40 -3.24
CA SER A 4 -9.25 33.88 -2.50
C SER A 4 -9.45 32.38 -2.34
N VAL A 5 -8.83 31.59 -3.21
CA VAL A 5 -8.72 30.14 -2.99
C VAL A 5 -7.74 29.97 -1.84
N SER A 6 -8.26 29.63 -0.65
CA SER A 6 -7.40 29.20 0.45
C SER A 6 -6.53 28.04 -0.05
N PRO A 7 -5.19 28.12 0.07
CA PRO A 7 -4.36 26.97 -0.23
C PRO A 7 -4.74 25.90 0.79
N ALA A 8 -5.34 24.80 0.33
CA ALA A 8 -5.33 23.58 1.11
C ALA A 8 -3.87 23.34 1.52
N VAL A 9 -3.59 23.30 2.81
CA VAL A 9 -2.23 23.04 3.31
C VAL A 9 -1.82 21.70 2.71
N ALA A 10 -0.91 21.74 1.74
CA ALA A 10 -0.44 20.55 1.07
C ALA A 10 0.27 19.69 2.11
N ALA A 11 -0.27 18.51 2.39
CA ALA A 11 0.33 17.58 3.34
C ALA A 11 1.70 17.12 2.83
N GLY A 12 2.70 17.12 3.72
CA GLY A 12 4.05 16.65 3.39
C GLY A 12 4.10 15.12 3.16
N PRO A 13 5.15 14.60 2.51
CA PRO A 13 5.28 13.16 2.24
C PRO A 13 5.17 12.27 3.48
N GLY A 14 5.71 12.73 4.62
CA GLY A 14 5.60 12.01 5.91
C GLY A 14 4.16 11.90 6.41
N GLU A 15 3.40 13.00 6.40
CA GLU A 15 1.98 12.99 6.80
C GLU A 15 1.12 12.12 5.87
N VAL A 16 1.41 12.12 4.56
CA VAL A 16 0.72 11.26 3.60
C VAL A 16 1.04 9.78 3.87
N ALA A 17 2.30 9.45 4.16
CA ALA A 17 2.70 8.09 4.52
C ALA A 17 2.06 7.63 5.84
N GLU A 18 1.97 8.49 6.85
CA GLU A 18 1.27 8.21 8.11
C GLU A 18 -0.22 7.92 7.87
N ARG A 19 -0.91 8.78 7.11
CA ARG A 19 -2.32 8.57 6.75
C ARG A 19 -2.53 7.27 5.97
N ALA A 20 -1.60 6.90 5.09
CA ALA A 20 -1.65 5.63 4.38
C ALA A 20 -1.52 4.43 5.34
N ALA A 21 -0.60 4.50 6.30
CA ALA A 21 -0.43 3.46 7.32
C ALA A 21 -1.70 3.30 8.19
N GLU A 22 -2.32 4.41 8.61
CA GLU A 22 -3.57 4.39 9.38
C GLU A 22 -4.77 3.90 8.56
N ALA A 23 -4.81 4.21 7.26
CA ALA A 23 -5.82 3.65 6.36
C ALA A 23 -5.69 2.12 6.24
N VAL A 24 -4.46 1.60 6.11
CA VAL A 24 -4.21 0.15 6.10
C VAL A 24 -4.59 -0.48 7.45
N ARG A 25 -4.26 0.17 8.58
CA ARG A 25 -4.69 -0.28 9.90
C ARG A 25 -6.22 -0.36 10.01
N SER A 26 -6.92 0.65 9.52
CA SER A 26 -8.38 0.69 9.49
C SER A 26 -8.95 -0.43 8.62
N LEU A 27 -8.37 -0.66 7.43
CA LEU A 27 -8.75 -1.76 6.56
C LEU A 27 -8.55 -3.13 7.24
N ASN A 28 -7.40 -3.34 7.90
CA ASN A 28 -7.14 -4.56 8.65
C ASN A 28 -8.20 -4.80 9.72
N HIS A 29 -8.61 -3.76 10.46
CA HIS A 29 -9.68 -3.88 11.46
C HIS A 29 -11.04 -4.25 10.86
N LEU A 30 -11.41 -3.66 9.73
CA LEU A 30 -12.68 -3.95 9.04
C LEU A 30 -12.70 -5.36 8.45
N THR A 31 -11.54 -5.92 8.11
CA THR A 31 -11.39 -7.24 7.48
C THR A 31 -11.04 -8.37 8.46
N LEU A 32 -11.08 -8.12 9.77
CA LEU A 32 -10.82 -9.14 10.80
C LEU A 32 -11.85 -10.27 10.81
N VAL A 33 -13.09 -9.96 10.41
CA VAL A 33 -14.18 -10.93 10.33
C VAL A 33 -14.57 -11.17 8.88
N PRO A 34 -15.09 -12.36 8.54
CA PRO A 34 -15.61 -12.63 7.21
C PRO A 34 -16.70 -11.62 6.80
N PRO A 35 -16.92 -11.39 5.50
CA PRO A 35 -18.03 -10.59 5.03
C PRO A 35 -19.36 -11.05 5.61
N ALA A 36 -20.21 -10.10 5.97
CA ALA A 36 -21.52 -10.36 6.56
C ALA A 36 -22.50 -9.25 6.19
N THR A 37 -23.77 -9.61 5.94
CA THR A 37 -24.82 -8.70 5.47
C THR A 37 -25.07 -7.46 6.33
N ALA A 38 -24.58 -7.43 7.57
CA ALA A 38 -24.69 -6.28 8.48
C ALA A 38 -23.47 -5.32 8.43
N THR A 39 -22.42 -5.64 7.66
CA THR A 39 -21.16 -4.89 7.62
C THR A 39 -21.06 -4.11 6.32
N VAL A 40 -21.36 -2.81 6.38
CA VAL A 40 -21.39 -1.94 5.19
C VAL A 40 -20.05 -1.87 4.46
N GLY A 41 -20.03 -2.15 3.16
CA GLY A 41 -18.85 -2.25 2.29
C GLY A 41 -18.02 -3.51 2.49
N TRP A 42 -18.57 -4.52 3.16
CA TRP A 42 -17.97 -5.83 3.46
C TRP A 42 -19.08 -6.87 3.66
N GLU A 43 -20.12 -6.83 2.82
CA GLU A 43 -21.30 -7.67 2.96
C GLU A 43 -21.12 -9.04 2.33
N ASP A 44 -20.48 -9.07 1.16
CA ASP A 44 -20.41 -10.25 0.31
C ASP A 44 -19.08 -10.38 -0.47
N VAL A 45 -19.04 -11.35 -1.38
CA VAL A 45 -17.87 -11.61 -2.24
C VAL A 45 -17.59 -10.50 -3.26
N GLY A 46 -18.59 -9.71 -3.65
CA GLY A 46 -18.44 -8.53 -4.50
C GLY A 46 -17.68 -7.41 -3.79
N ASP A 47 -17.97 -7.18 -2.51
CA ASP A 47 -17.20 -6.26 -1.67
C ASP A 47 -15.77 -6.75 -1.44
N LEU A 48 -15.60 -8.06 -1.22
CA LEU A 48 -14.27 -8.68 -1.14
C LEU A 48 -13.47 -8.43 -2.43
N TYR A 49 -14.10 -8.62 -3.59
CA TYR A 49 -13.48 -8.33 -4.89
C TYR A 49 -13.05 -6.88 -5.02
N ARG A 50 -13.91 -5.95 -4.59
CA ARG A 50 -13.61 -4.52 -4.59
C ARG A 50 -12.43 -4.18 -3.68
N VAL A 51 -12.43 -4.64 -2.44
CA VAL A 51 -11.32 -4.42 -1.49
C VAL A 51 -10.02 -5.01 -2.03
N LEU A 52 -10.06 -6.22 -2.58
CA LEU A 52 -8.87 -6.85 -3.18
C LEU A 52 -8.32 -6.02 -4.35
N THR A 53 -9.18 -5.41 -5.16
CA THR A 53 -8.80 -4.51 -6.25
C THR A 53 -8.05 -3.27 -5.74
N GLU A 54 -8.54 -2.66 -4.67
CA GLU A 54 -7.90 -1.48 -4.07
C GLU A 54 -6.59 -1.84 -3.36
N VAL A 55 -6.53 -2.97 -2.66
CA VAL A 55 -5.28 -3.48 -2.05
C VAL A 55 -4.24 -3.74 -3.12
N ARG A 56 -4.61 -4.38 -4.23
CA ARG A 56 -3.71 -4.57 -5.37
C ARG A 56 -3.22 -3.24 -5.92
N THR A 57 -4.11 -2.26 -6.08
CA THR A 57 -3.74 -0.92 -6.55
C THR A 57 -2.75 -0.22 -5.61
N LEU A 58 -2.92 -0.38 -4.30
CA LEU A 58 -1.96 0.11 -3.30
C LEU A 58 -0.58 -0.55 -3.50
N VAL A 59 -0.56 -1.88 -3.57
CA VAL A 59 0.67 -2.67 -3.75
C VAL A 59 1.37 -2.32 -5.06
N ASP A 60 0.64 -2.13 -6.17
CA ASP A 60 1.19 -1.75 -7.48
C ASP A 60 1.83 -0.35 -7.49
N ARG A 61 1.42 0.55 -6.58
CA ARG A 61 1.94 1.93 -6.51
C ARG A 61 3.17 2.08 -5.62
N LEU A 62 3.31 1.23 -4.59
CA LEU A 62 4.41 1.31 -3.64
C LEU A 62 5.82 1.26 -4.25
N PRO A 63 6.12 0.47 -5.30
CA PRO A 63 7.47 0.38 -5.87
C PRO A 63 7.98 1.73 -6.39
N GLN A 64 7.09 2.59 -6.90
CA GLN A 64 7.47 3.92 -7.36
C GLN A 64 7.99 4.78 -6.21
N THR A 65 7.29 4.79 -5.07
CA THR A 65 7.69 5.55 -3.88
C THR A 65 9.00 5.03 -3.31
N LEU A 66 9.19 3.71 -3.24
CA LEU A 66 10.44 3.10 -2.75
C LEU A 66 11.62 3.41 -3.68
N GLY A 67 11.42 3.34 -5.00
CA GLY A 67 12.45 3.71 -5.98
C GLY A 67 12.84 5.19 -5.90
N GLN A 68 11.86 6.07 -5.63
CA GLN A 68 12.13 7.49 -5.39
C GLN A 68 12.97 7.71 -4.14
N MET A 69 12.70 6.98 -3.05
CA MET A 69 13.48 7.02 -1.81
C MET A 69 14.91 6.52 -2.04
N ALA A 70 15.09 5.39 -2.72
CA ALA A 70 16.41 4.83 -3.06
C ALA A 70 17.22 5.82 -3.90
N GLY A 71 16.61 6.40 -4.92
CA GLY A 71 17.24 7.42 -5.76
C GLY A 71 17.57 8.72 -5.00
N HIS A 72 16.78 9.09 -4.00
CA HIS A 72 17.09 10.24 -3.15
C HIS A 72 18.28 9.98 -2.24
N LEU A 73 18.37 8.79 -1.63
CA LEU A 73 19.50 8.39 -0.81
C LEU A 73 20.81 8.44 -1.61
N GLY A 74 20.82 7.88 -2.82
CA GLY A 74 22.01 7.87 -3.68
C GLY A 74 22.49 9.27 -4.08
N ARG A 75 21.57 10.21 -4.38
CA ARG A 75 21.93 11.58 -4.78
C ARG A 75 22.52 12.43 -3.66
N SER A 76 22.25 12.07 -2.41
CA SER A 76 22.66 12.85 -1.24
C SER A 76 23.72 12.14 -0.41
N ALA A 77 24.29 11.04 -0.91
CA ALA A 77 25.18 10.15 -0.14
C ALA A 77 26.36 10.90 0.50
N GLU A 78 26.99 11.78 -0.29
CA GLU A 78 28.13 12.62 0.09
C GLU A 78 27.79 13.68 1.17
N THR A 79 26.51 13.90 1.46
CA THR A 79 26.06 14.84 2.51
C THR A 79 25.82 14.17 3.86
N TYR A 80 25.86 12.83 3.92
CA TYR A 80 25.54 12.08 5.13
C TYR A 80 26.77 11.84 6.01
N GLN A 81 26.50 11.66 7.31
CA GLN A 81 27.48 11.26 8.31
C GLN A 81 26.88 10.10 9.12
N SER A 82 27.72 9.14 9.47
CA SER A 82 27.35 8.03 10.36
C SER A 82 27.53 8.48 11.81
N ASP A 83 26.57 8.14 12.67
CA ASP A 83 26.77 8.22 14.12
C ASP A 83 27.49 6.97 14.65
N SER A 84 27.66 6.89 15.97
CA SER A 84 28.32 5.75 16.63
C SER A 84 27.49 4.45 16.62
N GLY A 85 26.31 4.43 16.00
CA GLY A 85 25.45 3.26 15.89
C GLY A 85 25.88 2.26 14.81
N THR A 86 26.90 2.59 14.01
CA THR A 86 27.43 1.75 12.94
C THR A 86 28.92 2.02 12.69
N ASP A 87 29.68 0.98 12.37
CA ASP A 87 31.08 1.09 11.92
C ASP A 87 31.19 1.27 10.39
N LEU A 88 30.06 1.25 9.67
CA LEU A 88 30.02 1.46 8.22
C LEU A 88 30.19 2.93 7.85
N ASP A 89 30.99 3.17 6.81
CA ASP A 89 31.06 4.46 6.12
C ASP A 89 29.66 4.85 5.57
N PRO A 90 29.29 6.16 5.56
CA PRO A 90 27.98 6.62 5.09
C PRO A 90 27.60 6.13 3.69
N GLU A 91 28.56 6.02 2.76
CA GLU A 91 28.32 5.50 1.41
C GLU A 91 27.87 4.03 1.46
N ALA A 92 28.54 3.22 2.28
CA ALA A 92 28.17 1.81 2.48
C ALA A 92 26.79 1.65 3.11
N VAL A 93 26.39 2.57 4.02
CA VAL A 93 25.04 2.61 4.60
C VAL A 93 24.00 2.94 3.53
N VAL A 94 24.25 3.94 2.68
CA VAL A 94 23.36 4.32 1.57
C VAL A 94 23.18 3.17 0.59
N VAL A 95 24.27 2.52 0.16
CA VAL A 95 24.21 1.37 -0.75
C VAL A 95 23.37 0.24 -0.14
N LYS A 96 23.56 -0.05 1.14
CA LYS A 96 22.77 -1.06 1.86
C LYS A 96 21.29 -0.70 1.91
N ALA A 97 20.96 0.56 2.20
CA ALA A 97 19.57 1.03 2.26
C ALA A 97 18.90 1.00 0.88
N ALA A 98 19.57 1.46 -0.17
CA ALA A 98 19.07 1.41 -1.54
C ALA A 98 18.83 -0.04 -2.00
N ALA A 99 19.77 -0.94 -1.76
CA ALA A 99 19.61 -2.37 -2.07
C ALA A 99 18.43 -3.02 -1.34
N ALA A 100 18.19 -2.64 -0.07
CA ALA A 100 17.03 -3.12 0.68
C ALA A 100 15.70 -2.62 0.10
N LEU A 101 15.64 -1.36 -0.35
CA LEU A 101 14.46 -0.79 -1.01
C LEU A 101 14.20 -1.46 -2.38
N GLU A 102 15.25 -1.75 -3.14
CA GLU A 102 15.14 -2.50 -4.40
C GLU A 102 14.62 -3.93 -4.16
N ALA A 103 15.14 -4.62 -3.15
CA ALA A 103 14.64 -5.94 -2.77
C ALA A 103 13.17 -5.89 -2.35
N ALA A 104 12.76 -4.85 -1.61
CA ALA A 104 11.36 -4.63 -1.25
C ALA A 104 10.46 -4.46 -2.49
N CYS A 105 10.91 -3.75 -3.52
CA CYS A 105 10.19 -3.64 -4.79
C CYS A 105 9.98 -5.02 -5.46
N CYS A 106 10.97 -5.90 -5.43
CA CYS A 106 10.83 -7.26 -5.95
C CYS A 106 9.75 -8.06 -5.20
N PHE A 107 9.76 -8.03 -3.87
CA PHE A 107 8.74 -8.71 -3.07
C PHE A 107 7.34 -8.14 -3.28
N ILE A 108 7.23 -6.83 -3.48
CA ILE A 108 5.96 -6.16 -3.78
C ILE A 108 5.44 -6.58 -5.16
N ALA A 109 6.31 -6.70 -6.16
CA ALA A 109 5.92 -7.20 -7.48
C ALA A 109 5.39 -8.64 -7.43
N ASP A 110 6.01 -9.50 -6.62
CA ASP A 110 5.50 -10.85 -6.37
C ASP A 110 4.16 -10.85 -5.64
N ALA A 111 4.00 -10.00 -4.63
CA ALA A 111 2.73 -9.83 -3.93
C ALA A 111 1.61 -9.36 -4.89
N ALA A 112 1.88 -8.37 -5.74
CA ALA A 112 0.95 -7.90 -6.77
C ALA A 112 0.51 -9.01 -7.72
N ARG A 113 1.45 -9.85 -8.16
CA ARG A 113 1.16 -11.03 -9.00
C ARG A 113 0.23 -12.01 -8.29
N HIS A 114 0.50 -12.32 -7.02
CA HIS A 114 -0.35 -13.21 -6.22
C HIS A 114 -1.75 -12.62 -5.96
N LEU A 115 -1.85 -11.31 -5.71
CA LEU A 115 -3.14 -10.61 -5.59
C LEU A 115 -3.91 -10.65 -6.91
N GLY A 116 -3.22 -10.51 -8.05
CA GLY A 116 -3.84 -10.67 -9.38
C GLY A 116 -4.40 -12.07 -9.62
N VAL A 117 -3.68 -13.12 -9.20
CA VAL A 117 -4.19 -14.51 -9.24
C VAL A 117 -5.42 -14.67 -8.36
N ALA A 118 -5.37 -14.17 -7.12
CA ALA A 118 -6.50 -14.23 -6.20
C ALA A 118 -7.73 -13.51 -6.78
N GLN A 119 -7.55 -12.30 -7.30
CA GLN A 119 -8.60 -11.49 -7.92
C GLN A 119 -9.23 -12.21 -9.12
N GLY A 120 -8.42 -12.83 -9.98
CA GLY A 120 -8.90 -13.64 -11.09
C GLY A 120 -9.74 -14.82 -10.61
N ALA A 121 -9.28 -15.55 -9.58
CA ALA A 121 -9.99 -16.70 -9.04
C ALA A 121 -11.36 -16.34 -8.47
N ILE A 122 -11.45 -15.23 -7.72
CA ILE A 122 -12.72 -14.80 -7.10
C ILE A 122 -13.66 -14.07 -8.07
N SER A 123 -13.18 -13.64 -9.25
CA SER A 123 -14.00 -12.90 -10.23
C SER A 123 -15.20 -13.68 -10.77
N HIS A 124 -15.21 -14.99 -10.57
CA HIS A 124 -16.29 -15.89 -10.97
C HIS A 124 -17.24 -16.24 -9.81
N LEU A 125 -16.98 -15.74 -8.61
CA LEU A 125 -17.82 -15.98 -7.45
C LEU A 125 -18.94 -14.94 -7.40
N TYR A 126 -20.14 -15.42 -7.08
CA TYR A 126 -21.29 -14.59 -6.76
C TYR A 126 -22.06 -15.27 -5.64
N GLU A 127 -22.71 -14.48 -4.79
CA GLU A 127 -23.66 -15.04 -3.83
C GLU A 127 -25.03 -15.19 -4.52
N PRO A 128 -25.59 -16.41 -4.57
CA PRO A 128 -26.94 -16.60 -5.09
C PRO A 128 -27.94 -15.96 -4.12
N ASP A 129 -29.02 -15.41 -4.68
CA ASP A 129 -30.14 -14.85 -3.93
C ASP A 129 -30.61 -15.91 -2.89
N PRO A 130 -30.85 -15.52 -1.62
CA PRO A 130 -31.46 -16.41 -0.63
C PRO A 130 -32.69 -17.18 -1.17
N ALA A 131 -33.47 -16.59 -2.08
CA ALA A 131 -34.62 -17.22 -2.73
C ALA A 131 -34.26 -18.39 -3.66
N ASP A 132 -33.04 -18.43 -4.19
CA ASP A 132 -32.57 -19.48 -5.10
C ASP A 132 -32.01 -20.72 -4.36
N ARG A 133 -31.84 -20.65 -3.02
CA ARG A 133 -31.29 -21.75 -2.20
C ARG A 133 -32.31 -22.82 -1.79
N VAL A 134 -33.60 -22.63 -2.09
CA VAL A 134 -34.72 -23.50 -1.64
C VAL A 134 -35.33 -24.33 -2.78
N ARG A 135 -34.68 -24.40 -3.96
CA ARG A 135 -35.14 -25.24 -5.09
C ARG A 135 -34.38 -26.55 -5.20
#